data_AF-A0A914Z1F3-F1
#
_entry.id   AF-A0A914Z1F3-F1
#
_cell.length_a   1.000
_cell.length_b   1.000
_cell.length_c   1.000
_cell.angle_alpha   90.00
_cell.angle_beta   90.00
_cell.angle_gamma   90.00
#
_symmetry.space_group_name_H-M   'P 1'
#
loop_
_entity.id
_entity.type
_entity.pdbx_description
1 polymer ?
#
loop_
_entity_poly.entity_id
_entity_poly.type
_entity_poly.pdbx_seq_one_letter_code
_entity_poly.pdbx_strand_id
1 'polypeptide(L)'
;MYAIAATDPPLLFNKFLATQRGIIGAEHVAQVICQDNPDFETYLCRTCEYWNTPGAMITHLKSEKHQLNHMRKKFKDQFHKIQVARKRNRQGLIDQYIKYISLVEIPKIEKRMKAALNVEILLKIWPKFLQELDESWKNFEGMKIFFF
;
A
#
# COMPACT_ATOMS: atom_id res chain seq x y z
N MET A 1 -23.28 -2.50 13.84
CA MET A 1 -22.18 -1.63 13.40
C MET A 1 -21.02 -1.82 14.37
N TYR A 2 -19.98 -2.55 13.97
CA TYR A 2 -18.81 -2.74 14.82
C TYR A 2 -17.94 -1.48 14.74
N ALA A 3 -17.75 -0.82 15.89
CA ALA A 3 -16.85 0.32 15.99
C ALA A 3 -15.41 -0.19 15.78
N ILE A 4 -14.84 0.03 14.60
CA ILE A 4 -13.47 -0.37 14.32
C ILE A 4 -12.53 0.56 15.10
N ALA A 5 -11.77 0.02 16.06
CA ALA A 5 -10.90 0.82 16.92
C ALA A 5 -9.77 1.46 16.10
N ALA A 6 -9.30 2.66 16.50
CA ALA A 6 -8.21 3.36 15.81
C ALA A 6 -6.89 2.55 15.80
N THR A 7 -6.78 1.58 16.70
CA THR A 7 -5.60 0.75 16.94
C THR A 7 -5.58 -0.57 16.17
N ASP A 8 -6.70 -0.97 15.56
CA ASP A 8 -6.73 -2.22 14.81
C ASP A 8 -6.12 -1.99 13.42
N PRO A 9 -5.03 -2.69 13.04
CA PRO A 9 -4.50 -2.59 11.68
C PRO A 9 -5.55 -3.10 10.68
N PRO A 10 -5.51 -2.67 9.40
CA PRO A 10 -6.42 -3.15 8.36
C PRO A 10 -6.15 -4.64 8.05
N LEU A 11 -6.70 -5.55 8.86
CA LEU A 11 -6.37 -6.98 8.84
C LEU A 11 -6.66 -7.62 7.49
N LEU A 12 -7.81 -7.33 6.88
CA LEU A 12 -8.19 -7.89 5.57
C LEU A 12 -7.24 -7.41 4.47
N PHE A 13 -6.97 -6.10 4.41
CA PHE A 13 -6.07 -5.55 3.40
C PHE A 13 -4.63 -6.00 3.62
N ASN A 14 -4.16 -6.13 4.87
CA ASN A 14 -2.84 -6.69 5.16
C ASN A 14 -2.72 -8.16 4.77
N LYS A 15 -3.76 -8.97 4.99
CA LYS A 15 -3.81 -10.35 4.48
C LYS A 15 -3.72 -10.37 2.96
N PHE A 16 -4.47 -9.51 2.28
CA PHE A 16 -4.40 -9.37 0.83
C PHE A 16 -3.00 -8.93 0.38
N LEU A 17 -2.41 -7.89 0.98
CA LEU A 17 -1.06 -7.39 0.68
C LEU A 17 0.01 -8.47 0.83
N ALA A 18 -0.10 -9.33 1.85
CA ALA A 18 0.84 -10.44 2.07
C ALA A 18 0.85 -11.46 0.92
N THR A 19 -0.22 -11.54 0.12
CA THR A 19 -0.28 -12.40 -1.08
C THR A 19 0.33 -11.76 -2.32
N GLN A 20 0.58 -10.46 -2.28
CA GLN A 20 1.07 -9.70 -3.42
C GLN A 20 2.60 -9.76 -3.49
N ARG A 21 3.13 -10.15 -4.66
CA ARG A 21 4.57 -10.08 -4.95
C ARG A 21 4.99 -8.67 -5.36
N GLY A 22 6.23 -8.32 -5.05
CA GLY A 22 6.86 -7.07 -5.49
C GLY A 22 6.42 -5.81 -4.74
N ILE A 23 5.74 -5.98 -3.60
CA ILE A 23 5.38 -4.88 -2.71
C ILE A 23 6.48 -4.73 -1.65
N ILE A 24 6.97 -3.50 -1.48
CA ILE A 24 7.90 -3.10 -0.41
C ILE A 24 7.47 -1.74 0.15
N GLY A 25 7.88 -1.44 1.39
CA GLY A 25 7.60 -0.13 1.99
C GLY A 25 6.12 0.14 2.31
N ALA A 26 5.31 -0.89 2.52
CA ALA A 26 3.91 -0.73 2.97
C ALA A 26 3.80 -0.03 4.35
N GLU A 27 4.85 -0.10 5.16
CA GLU A 27 4.98 0.62 6.45
C GLU A 27 4.81 2.15 6.34
N HIS A 28 5.03 2.72 5.14
CA HIS A 28 4.85 4.15 4.88
C HIS A 28 3.39 4.52 4.60
N VAL A 29 2.52 3.54 4.39
CA VAL A 29 1.09 3.74 4.11
C VAL A 29 0.30 3.84 5.41
N ALA A 30 -0.74 4.67 5.40
CA ALA A 30 -1.77 4.68 6.43
C ALA A 30 -3.14 4.45 5.79
N GLN A 31 -3.98 3.65 6.44
CA GLN A 31 -5.40 3.57 6.09
C GLN A 31 -6.09 4.87 6.51
N VAL A 32 -6.91 5.43 5.63
CA VAL A 32 -7.71 6.62 5.87
C VAL A 32 -9.18 6.20 5.89
N ILE A 33 -9.82 6.38 7.04
CA ILE A 33 -11.24 6.03 7.25
C ILE A 33 -12.08 7.30 7.25
N CYS A 34 -13.17 7.27 6.47
CA CYS A 34 -14.20 8.30 6.43
C CYS A 34 -15.09 8.23 7.68
N GLN A 35 -15.40 9.39 8.27
CA GLN A 35 -16.02 9.47 9.59
C GLN A 35 -17.48 9.01 9.61
N ASP A 36 -18.25 9.36 8.59
CA ASP A 36 -19.68 9.04 8.44
C ASP A 36 -19.94 7.80 7.56
N ASN A 37 -18.91 7.29 6.89
CA ASN A 37 -18.98 6.02 6.17
C ASN A 37 -17.69 5.18 6.35
N PRO A 38 -17.61 4.34 7.40
CA PRO A 38 -16.45 3.50 7.67
C PRO A 38 -16.10 2.48 6.56
N ASP A 39 -17.06 2.15 5.70
CA ASP A 39 -16.85 1.21 4.60
C ASP A 39 -15.99 1.82 3.47
N PHE A 40 -15.91 3.14 3.42
CA PHE A 40 -15.03 3.88 2.50
C PHE A 40 -13.59 3.87 3.00
N GLU A 41 -12.91 2.80 2.65
CA GLU A 41 -11.49 2.64 2.92
C GLU A 41 -10.64 3.24 1.80
N THR A 42 -9.78 4.18 2.17
CA THR A 42 -8.74 4.71 1.29
C THR A 42 -7.37 4.61 1.95
N TYR A 43 -6.30 4.85 1.21
CA TYR A 43 -4.93 4.67 1.70
C TYR A 43 -4.06 5.84 1.27
N LEU A 44 -3.24 6.34 2.21
CA LEU A 44 -2.27 7.41 1.99
C LEU A 44 -0.85 6.88 2.15
N CYS A 45 -0.06 6.91 1.07
CA CYS A 45 1.38 6.69 1.12
C CYS A 45 2.08 7.99 1.55
N ARG A 46 2.58 8.03 2.78
CA ARG A 46 3.20 9.24 3.38
C ARG A 46 4.56 9.58 2.80
N THR A 47 5.21 8.66 2.10
CA THR A 47 6.52 8.91 1.46
C THR A 47 6.35 9.44 0.04
N CYS A 48 5.22 9.17 -0.60
CA CYS A 48 4.94 9.60 -1.96
C CYS A 48 3.84 10.68 -2.04
N GLU A 49 3.25 11.05 -0.90
CA GLU A 49 2.09 11.94 -0.79
C GLU A 49 0.94 11.51 -1.72
N TYR A 50 0.76 10.19 -1.85
CA TYR A 50 -0.20 9.58 -2.76
C TYR A 50 -1.37 9.01 -1.98
N TRP A 51 -2.56 9.60 -2.17
CA TRP A 51 -3.81 9.15 -1.56
C TRP A 51 -4.73 8.58 -2.63
N ASN A 52 -5.19 7.33 -2.43
CA ASN A 52 -6.06 6.69 -3.41
C ASN A 52 -6.86 5.50 -2.84
N THR A 53 -7.61 4.82 -3.71
CA THR A 53 -8.35 3.60 -3.40
C THR A 53 -7.38 2.44 -3.14
N PRO A 54 -7.85 1.34 -2.53
CA PRO A 54 -6.99 0.20 -2.19
C PRO A 54 -6.32 -0.42 -3.43
N GLY A 55 -7.08 -0.61 -4.52
CA GLY A 55 -6.58 -1.13 -5.80
C GLY A 55 -5.48 -0.26 -6.41
N ALA A 56 -5.71 1.06 -6.47
CA ALA A 56 -4.72 2.00 -6.95
C ALA A 56 -3.47 2.07 -6.04
N MET A 57 -3.65 1.94 -4.73
CA MET A 57 -2.53 1.87 -3.78
C MET A 57 -1.65 0.63 -4.01
N ILE A 58 -2.23 -0.53 -4.33
CA ILE A 58 -1.44 -1.72 -4.69
C ILE A 58 -0.58 -1.47 -5.93
N THR A 59 -1.17 -0.88 -6.97
CA THR A 59 -0.44 -0.48 -8.18
C THR A 59 0.65 0.53 -7.87
N HIS A 60 0.37 1.51 -7.01
CA HIS A 60 1.34 2.49 -6.56
C HIS A 60 2.52 1.84 -5.83
N LEU A 61 2.27 0.92 -4.89
CA LEU A 61 3.32 0.22 -4.14
C LEU A 61 4.24 -0.62 -5.02
N LYS A 62 3.73 -1.10 -6.17
CA LYS A 62 4.51 -1.82 -7.19
C LYS A 62 5.24 -0.90 -8.17
N SER A 63 5.01 0.42 -8.11
CA SER A 63 5.64 1.37 -9.01
C SER A 63 7.13 1.58 -8.69
N GLU A 64 7.94 1.75 -9.73
CA GLU A 64 9.38 2.03 -9.59
C GLU A 64 9.61 3.27 -8.70
N LYS A 65 8.79 4.32 -8.86
CA LYS A 65 8.89 5.55 -8.08
C LYS A 65 8.78 5.28 -6.58
N HIS A 66 7.77 4.51 -6.15
CA HIS A 66 7.59 4.16 -4.75
C HIS A 66 8.73 3.28 -4.25
N GLN A 67 9.07 2.23 -5.00
CA GLN A 67 10.13 1.29 -4.63
C GLN A 67 11.47 1.99 -4.44
N LEU A 68 11.84 2.90 -5.34
CA LEU A 68 13.05 3.70 -5.23
C LEU A 68 13.03 4.67 -4.06
N ASN A 69 11.89 5.31 -3.79
CA ASN A 69 11.76 6.19 -2.63
C ASN A 69 11.94 5.42 -1.32
N HIS A 70 11.36 4.23 -1.22
CA HIS A 70 11.54 3.35 -0.07
C HIS A 70 12.99 2.90 0.08
N MET A 71 13.63 2.43 -1.00
CA MET A 71 15.05 2.06 -0.99
C MET A 71 15.95 3.23 -0.62
N ARG A 72 15.69 4.44 -1.14
CA ARG A 72 16.44 5.65 -0.78
C ARG A 72 16.40 5.93 0.72
N LYS A 73 15.27 5.63 1.37
CA LYS A 73 15.05 5.90 2.80
C LYS A 73 15.68 4.82 3.70
N LYS A 74 15.54 3.54 3.35
CA LYS A 74 15.88 2.40 4.24
C LYS A 74 17.02 1.50 3.74
N PHE A 75 17.25 1.45 2.42
CA PHE A 75 18.22 0.59 1.73
C PHE A 75 19.19 1.44 0.87
N LYS A 76 19.89 2.37 1.53
CA LYS A 76 20.70 3.41 0.86
C LYS A 76 21.77 2.84 -0.06
N ASP A 77 22.41 1.73 0.32
CA ASP A 77 23.46 1.09 -0.48
C ASP A 77 22.90 0.50 -1.77
N GLN A 78 21.75 -0.19 -1.70
CA GLN A 78 21.04 -0.72 -2.85
C GLN A 78 20.59 0.41 -3.76
N PHE A 79 20.04 1.48 -3.19
CA PHE A 79 19.65 2.68 -3.93
C PHE A 79 20.85 3.31 -4.66
N HIS A 80 21.99 3.47 -3.99
CA HIS A 80 23.20 4.02 -4.61
C HIS A 80 23.69 3.14 -5.78
N LYS A 81 23.70 1.82 -5.59
CA LYS A 81 24.05 0.86 -6.67
C LYS A 81 23.11 0.96 -7.87
N ILE A 82 21.82 1.23 -7.66
CA ILE A 82 20.86 1.50 -8.74
C ILE A 82 21.18 2.81 -9.47
N GLN A 83 21.55 3.87 -8.74
CA GLN A 83 21.83 5.19 -9.33
C GLN A 83 23.06 5.18 -10.23
N VAL A 84 24.09 4.41 -9.87
CA VAL A 84 25.33 4.29 -10.66
C VAL A 84 25.26 3.19 -11.73
N ALA A 85 24.19 2.39 -11.76
CA ALA A 85 24.03 1.32 -12.74
C ALA A 85 23.74 1.89 -14.14
N ARG A 86 24.29 1.23 -15.17
CA ARG A 86 23.94 1.52 -16.57
C ARG A 86 22.43 1.31 -16.79
N LYS A 87 21.80 2.17 -17.58
CA LYS A 87 20.35 2.14 -17.87
C LYS A 87 19.83 0.74 -18.24
N ARG A 88 20.56 -0.01 -19.08
CA ARG A 88 20.20 -1.37 -19.51
C ARG A 88 20.14 -2.42 -18.38
N ASN A 89 20.87 -2.20 -17.29
CA ASN A 89 20.92 -3.13 -16.14
C ASN A 89 20.02 -2.66 -14.98
N ARG A 90 19.53 -1.43 -15.04
CA ARG A 90 18.87 -0.75 -13.92
C ARG A 90 17.61 -1.48 -13.46
N GLN A 91 16.75 -1.87 -14.40
CA GLN A 91 15.51 -2.57 -14.07
C GLN A 91 15.77 -3.95 -13.44
N GLY A 92 16.67 -4.75 -14.01
CA GLY A 92 17.02 -6.06 -13.45
C GLY A 92 17.61 -5.96 -12.04
N LEU A 93 18.37 -4.89 -11.76
CA LEU A 93 18.92 -4.63 -10.43
C LEU A 93 17.82 -4.22 -9.43
N ILE A 94 16.87 -3.39 -9.86
CA ILE A 94 15.68 -3.02 -9.07
C ILE A 94 14.88 -4.29 -8.71
N ASP A 95 14.59 -5.15 -9.69
CA ASP A 95 13.84 -6.39 -9.48
C ASP A 95 14.55 -7.34 -8.50
N GLN A 96 15.87 -7.45 -8.58
CA GLN A 96 16.67 -8.24 -7.64
C GLN A 96 16.58 -7.69 -6.21
N TYR A 97 16.69 -6.38 -6.03
CA TYR A 97 16.59 -5.78 -4.71
C TYR A 97 15.19 -5.82 -4.13
N ILE A 98 14.14 -5.68 -4.96
CA ILE A 98 12.76 -5.89 -4.51
C ILE A 98 12.62 -7.31 -3.95
N LYS A 99 13.09 -8.34 -4.68
CA LYS A 99 13.06 -9.73 -4.21
C LYS A 99 13.80 -9.88 -2.88
N TYR A 100 15.00 -9.34 -2.77
CA TYR A 100 15.78 -9.38 -1.53
C TYR A 100 15.06 -8.70 -0.36
N ILE A 101 14.53 -7.50 -0.56
CA ILE A 101 13.82 -6.74 0.48
C ILE A 101 12.55 -7.49 0.90
N SER A 102 11.80 -8.07 -0.04
CA SER A 102 10.61 -8.86 0.26
C SER A 102 10.89 -10.15 1.07
N LEU A 103 12.15 -10.59 1.19
CA LEU A 103 12.52 -11.69 2.09
C LEU A 103 12.72 -11.25 3.54
N VAL A 104 13.03 -9.96 3.76
CA VAL A 104 13.31 -9.40 5.09
C VAL A 104 12.20 -8.48 5.59
N GLU A 105 11.33 -8.00 4.70
CA GLU A 105 10.17 -7.18 5.02
C GLU A 105 8.87 -7.85 4.60
N ILE A 106 7.97 -8.02 5.58
CA ILE A 106 6.59 -8.43 5.32
C ILE A 106 5.76 -7.17 5.06
N PRO A 107 5.09 -7.02 3.91
CA PRO A 107 4.22 -5.87 3.64
C PRO A 107 3.12 -5.76 4.69
N LYS A 108 3.15 -4.69 5.49
CA LYS A 108 2.14 -4.43 6.52
C LYS A 108 1.87 -2.94 6.66
N ILE A 109 0.59 -2.60 6.73
CA ILE A 109 0.08 -1.28 7.08
C ILE A 109 -0.33 -1.34 8.55
N GLU A 110 0.34 -0.54 9.38
CA GLU A 110 0.09 -0.51 10.84
C GLU A 110 -0.64 0.76 11.27
N LYS A 111 -0.65 1.79 10.42
CA LYS A 111 -1.20 3.09 10.77
C LYS A 111 -2.59 3.27 10.20
N ARG A 112 -3.48 3.81 11.03
CA ARG A 112 -4.81 4.26 10.67
C ARG A 112 -4.94 5.73 11.03
N MET A 113 -5.43 6.51 10.08
CA MET A 113 -5.74 7.92 10.22
C MET A 113 -7.26 8.04 10.22
N LYS A 114 -7.82 8.52 11.33
CA LYS A 114 -9.20 9.02 11.35
C LYS A 114 -9.16 10.41 10.73
N ALA A 115 -9.71 10.55 9.54
CA ALA A 115 -9.86 11.86 8.91
C ALA A 115 -11.25 12.40 9.24
N ALA A 116 -11.38 13.71 9.43
CA ALA A 116 -12.68 14.40 9.47
C ALA A 116 -13.36 14.47 8.09
N LEU A 117 -12.99 13.55 7.19
CA LEU A 117 -13.57 13.43 5.87
C LEU A 117 -14.93 12.77 6.05
N ASN A 118 -15.96 13.49 5.63
CA ASN A 118 -17.27 12.92 5.41
C ASN A 118 -17.43 12.59 3.91
N VAL A 119 -18.46 11.82 3.57
CA VAL A 119 -18.70 11.40 2.18
C VAL A 119 -18.86 12.61 1.25
N GLU A 120 -19.54 13.65 1.71
CA GLU A 120 -19.77 14.87 0.92
C GLU A 120 -18.46 15.55 0.51
N ILE A 121 -17.53 15.75 1.46
CA ILE A 121 -16.22 16.35 1.22
C ILE A 121 -15.38 15.42 0.32
N LEU A 122 -15.44 14.11 0.54
CA LEU A 122 -14.72 13.15 -0.28
C LEU A 122 -15.17 13.23 -1.74
N LEU A 123 -16.48 13.27 -2.00
CA LEU A 123 -17.03 13.41 -3.36
C LEU A 123 -16.76 14.80 -3.96
N LYS A 124 -16.65 15.85 -3.14
CA LYS A 124 -16.27 17.18 -3.61
C LYS A 124 -14.81 17.23 -4.09
N ILE A 125 -13.91 16.59 -3.35
CA ILE A 125 -12.48 16.54 -3.68
C ILE A 125 -12.20 15.48 -4.76
N TRP A 126 -12.98 14.41 -4.78
CA TRP A 126 -12.85 13.27 -5.67
C TRP A 126 -14.22 12.80 -6.20
N PRO A 127 -14.78 13.49 -7.22
CA PRO A 127 -16.14 13.22 -7.70
C PRO A 127 -16.38 11.81 -8.24
N LYS A 128 -15.33 11.17 -8.76
CA LYS A 128 -15.39 9.81 -9.32
C LYS A 128 -15.04 8.72 -8.32
N PHE A 129 -14.86 9.05 -7.04
CA PHE A 129 -14.43 8.10 -6.01
C PHE A 129 -15.23 6.79 -6.03
N LEU A 130 -16.56 6.87 -6.06
CA LEU A 130 -17.43 5.68 -6.04
C LEU A 130 -17.28 4.79 -7.28
N GLN A 131 -16.91 5.36 -8.43
CA GLN A 131 -16.70 4.60 -9.66
C GLN A 131 -15.33 3.92 -9.67
N GLU A 132 -14.36 4.51 -8.96
CA GLU A 132 -12.98 4.04 -8.86
C GLU A 132 -12.74 3.15 -7.62
N LEU A 133 -13.76 3.03 -6.76
CA LEU A 133 -13.73 2.19 -5.58
C LEU A 133 -13.80 0.72 -5.99
N ASP A 134 -12.62 0.10 -6.07
CA ASP A 134 -12.48 -1.35 -6.21
C ASP A 134 -12.42 -2.01 -4.84
N GLU A 135 -13.48 -2.77 -4.52
CA GLU A 135 -13.58 -3.57 -3.30
C GLU A 135 -13.37 -5.07 -3.54
N SER A 136 -12.98 -5.49 -4.75
CA SER A 136 -12.77 -6.90 -5.09
C SER A 136 -11.76 -7.60 -4.15
N TRP A 137 -10.82 -6.84 -3.59
CA TRP A 137 -9.86 -7.31 -2.59
C TRP A 137 -10.51 -7.76 -1.27
N LYS A 138 -11.71 -7.27 -0.92
CA LYS A 138 -12.46 -7.68 0.29
C LYS A 138 -13.02 -9.10 0.14
N ASN A 139 -13.31 -9.53 -1.09
CA ASN A 139 -13.79 -10.88 -1.42
C ASN A 139 -12.66 -11.93 -1.44
N PHE A 140 -11.45 -11.56 -0.99
CA PHE A 140 -10.37 -12.49 -0.73
C PHE A 140 -10.69 -13.30 0.55
N GLU A 141 -11.75 -14.12 0.51
CA GLU A 141 -11.93 -15.19 1.48
C GLU A 141 -10.72 -16.12 1.33
N GLY A 142 -9.88 -16.12 2.37
CA GLY A 142 -8.60 -16.81 2.37
C GLY A 142 -8.75 -18.24 1.84
N MET A 143 -8.08 -18.54 0.72
CA MET A 143 -7.65 -19.89 0.42
C MET A 143 -7.12 -20.49 1.71
N LYS A 144 -7.79 -21.54 2.20
CA LYS A 144 -7.34 -22.36 3.32
C LYS A 144 -5.85 -22.62 3.12
N ILE A 145 -5.03 -21.98 3.95
CA ILE A 145 -3.59 -22.23 3.97
C ILE A 145 -3.45 -23.62 4.59
N PHE A 146 -3.35 -24.64 3.74
CA PHE A 146 -2.86 -25.94 4.16
C PHE A 146 -1.39 -25.77 4.49
N PHE A 147 -1.07 -25.80 5.78
CA PHE A 147 0.29 -26.12 6.22
C PHE A 147 0.47 -27.62 5.96
N PHE A 148 1.31 -27.97 4.99
CA PHE A 148 1.97 -29.28 4.92
C PHE A 148 3.35 -29.14 5.53
#